data_AF-Q4SM65-F1
#
_entry.id   AF-Q4SM65-F1
#
_cell.length_a   1.000
_cell.length_b   1.000
_cell.length_c   1.000
_cell.angle_alpha   90.00
_cell.angle_beta   90.00
_cell.angle_gamma   90.00
#
_symmetry.space_group_name_H-M   'P 1'
#
loop_
_entity.id
_entity.type
_entity.pdbx_description
1 polymer ?
#
loop_
_entity_poly.entity_id
_entity_poly.type
_entity_poly.pdbx_seq_one_letter_code
_entity_poly.pdbx_strand_id
1 'polypeptide(L)'
;METVEKECGALGGLFQAIVNDMKSSYPVWEDFCAKATKLHSQLRTTILAAVAFLDAFQKVADMATNSRGATRDVGSALTRMCMRHRSIEAKLRHFTK
;
A
#
# COMPACT_ATOMS: atom_id res chain seq x y z
N MET A 1 6.98 22.89 -52.80
CA MET A 1 5.62 22.38 -52.53
C MET A 1 5.69 20.92 -52.09
N GLU A 2 6.38 20.04 -52.84
CA GLU A 2 6.60 18.62 -52.46
C GLU A 2 7.23 18.38 -51.07
N THR A 3 8.13 19.25 -50.62
CA THR A 3 8.79 19.13 -49.30
C THR A 3 7.80 19.31 -48.14
N VAL A 4 6.88 20.26 -48.28
CA VAL A 4 5.85 20.57 -47.27
C VAL A 4 4.83 19.44 -47.19
N GLU A 5 4.46 18.84 -48.32
CA GLU A 5 3.54 17.69 -48.36
C GLU A 5 4.14 16.45 -47.69
N LYS A 6 5.44 16.19 -47.88
CA LYS A 6 6.16 15.11 -47.19
C LYS A 6 6.23 15.34 -45.67
N GLU A 7 6.52 16.55 -45.23
CA GLU A 7 6.54 16.91 -43.80
C GLU A 7 5.16 16.77 -43.17
N CYS A 8 4.10 17.23 -43.85
CA CYS A 8 2.72 17.03 -43.41
C CYS A 8 2.34 15.54 -43.33
N GLY A 9 2.79 14.72 -44.29
CA GLY A 9 2.59 13.26 -44.25
C GLY A 9 3.30 12.60 -43.05
N ALA A 10 4.53 13.02 -42.75
CA ALA A 10 5.29 12.53 -41.60
C ALA A 10 4.62 12.92 -40.26
N LEU A 11 4.15 14.16 -40.14
CA LEU A 11 3.40 14.65 -38.98
C LEU A 11 2.08 13.88 -38.80
N GLY A 12 1.34 13.62 -39.88
CA GLY A 12 0.13 12.81 -39.84
C GLY A 12 0.38 11.37 -39.40
N GLY A 13 1.47 10.75 -39.89
CA GLY A 13 1.90 9.42 -39.46
C GLY A 13 2.28 9.36 -37.97
N LEU A 14 3.01 10.36 -37.48
CA LEU A 14 3.36 10.48 -36.06
C LEU A 14 2.12 10.63 -35.18
N PHE A 15 1.17 11.48 -35.57
CA PHE A 15 -0.09 11.64 -34.85
C PHE A 15 -0.86 10.31 -34.76
N GLN A 16 -0.97 9.59 -35.87
CA GLN A 16 -1.67 8.30 -35.91
C GLN A 16 -0.97 7.25 -35.03
N ALA A 17 0.36 7.22 -35.01
CA ALA A 17 1.13 6.34 -34.14
C ALA A 17 0.85 6.63 -32.66
N ILE A 18 0.93 7.90 -32.24
CA ILE A 18 0.64 8.32 -30.87
C ILE A 18 -0.79 7.94 -30.47
N VAL A 19 -1.77 8.17 -31.34
CA VAL A 19 -3.17 7.80 -31.07
C VAL A 19 -3.33 6.29 -30.92
N ASN A 20 -2.65 5.50 -31.75
CA ASN A 20 -2.71 4.05 -31.67
C ASN A 20 -2.04 3.53 -30.39
N ASP A 21 -0.92 4.10 -29.97
CA ASP A 21 -0.23 3.76 -28.72
C ASP A 21 -1.08 4.08 -27.49
N MET A 22 -1.75 5.25 -27.49
CA MET A 22 -2.69 5.58 -26.42
C MET A 22 -3.84 4.56 -26.35
N LYS A 23 -4.41 4.17 -27.48
CA LYS A 23 -5.49 3.18 -27.54
C LYS A 23 -5.02 1.77 -27.16
N SER A 24 -3.82 1.37 -27.55
CA SER A 24 -3.30 0.04 -27.20
C SER A 24 -2.87 -0.05 -25.73
N SER A 25 -2.65 1.08 -25.06
CA SER A 25 -2.26 1.13 -23.64
C SER A 25 -3.39 0.79 -22.65
N TYR A 26 -4.67 0.84 -23.05
CA TYR A 26 -5.81 0.63 -22.14
C TYR A 26 -5.72 -0.65 -21.31
N PRO A 27 -5.45 -1.85 -21.90
CA PRO A 27 -5.36 -3.09 -21.12
C PRO A 27 -4.27 -3.07 -20.05
N VAL A 28 -3.17 -2.33 -20.28
CA VAL A 28 -2.07 -2.19 -19.31
C VAL A 28 -2.52 -1.35 -18.11
N TRP A 29 -3.24 -0.25 -18.36
CA TRP A 29 -3.80 0.57 -17.31
C TRP A 29 -4.90 -0.14 -16.52
N GLU A 30 -5.74 -0.92 -17.20
CA GLU A 30 -6.76 -1.74 -16.55
C GLU A 30 -6.15 -2.80 -15.64
N ASP A 31 -5.13 -3.54 -16.09
CA ASP A 31 -4.45 -4.53 -15.25
C ASP A 31 -3.78 -3.86 -14.04
N PHE A 32 -3.08 -2.73 -14.25
CA PHE A 32 -2.49 -1.97 -13.16
C PHE A 32 -3.53 -1.55 -12.11
N CYS A 33 -4.67 -0.97 -12.55
CA CYS A 33 -5.76 -0.59 -11.66
C CYS A 33 -6.34 -1.79 -10.90
N ALA A 34 -6.52 -2.92 -11.57
CA ALA A 34 -7.04 -4.14 -10.96
C ALA A 34 -6.08 -4.66 -9.86
N LYS A 35 -4.77 -4.68 -10.15
CA LYS A 35 -3.75 -5.12 -9.19
C LYS A 35 -3.59 -4.15 -8.02
N ALA A 36 -3.64 -2.84 -8.27
CA ALA A 36 -3.64 -1.82 -7.23
C ALA A 36 -4.85 -1.95 -6.29
N THR A 37 -6.04 -2.19 -6.85
CA THR A 37 -7.27 -2.43 -6.07
C THR A 37 -7.14 -3.68 -5.20
N LYS A 38 -6.59 -4.76 -5.74
CA LYS A 38 -6.34 -5.99 -4.98
C LYS A 38 -5.35 -5.75 -3.83
N LEU A 39 -4.25 -5.05 -4.09
CA LEU A 39 -3.28 -4.68 -3.06
C LEU A 39 -3.94 -3.85 -1.94
N HIS A 40 -4.71 -2.83 -2.30
CA HIS A 40 -5.43 -2.00 -1.34
C HIS A 40 -6.36 -2.83 -0.44
N SER A 41 -7.13 -3.74 -1.03
CA SER A 41 -8.02 -4.65 -0.28
C SER A 41 -7.26 -5.57 0.68
N GLN A 42 -6.12 -6.11 0.25
CA GLN A 42 -5.28 -6.94 1.12
C GLN A 42 -4.66 -6.13 2.25
N LEU A 43 -4.16 -4.91 2.00
CA LEU A 43 -3.64 -4.03 3.05
C LEU A 43 -4.69 -3.74 4.13
N ARG A 44 -5.95 -3.50 3.73
CA ARG A 44 -7.06 -3.33 4.69
C ARG A 44 -7.28 -4.58 5.54
N THR A 45 -7.24 -5.76 4.93
CA THR A 45 -7.36 -7.04 5.65
C THR A 45 -6.19 -7.25 6.61
N THR A 46 -4.96 -6.95 6.19
CA THR A 46 -3.76 -7.02 7.04
C THR A 46 -3.86 -6.07 8.22
N ILE A 47 -4.39 -4.87 8.05
CA ILE A 47 -4.62 -3.93 9.17
C ILE A 47 -5.56 -4.53 10.21
N LEU A 48 -6.66 -5.16 9.79
CA LEU A 48 -7.58 -5.82 10.72
C LEU A 48 -6.91 -6.98 11.48
N ALA A 49 -6.14 -7.80 10.77
CA ALA A 49 -5.36 -8.88 11.39
C ALA A 49 -4.31 -8.34 12.38
N ALA A 50 -3.63 -7.24 12.02
CA ALA A 50 -2.65 -6.59 12.89
C ALA A 50 -3.28 -6.04 14.17
N VAL A 51 -4.47 -5.43 14.09
CA VAL A 51 -5.20 -4.97 15.29
C VAL A 51 -5.50 -6.14 16.23
N ALA A 52 -6.09 -7.23 15.71
CA ALA A 52 -6.40 -8.41 16.52
C ALA A 52 -5.14 -9.04 17.15
N PHE A 53 -4.04 -9.09 16.39
CA PHE A 53 -2.74 -9.53 16.90
C PHE A 53 -2.25 -8.63 18.04
N LEU A 54 -2.29 -7.30 17.87
CA LEU A 54 -1.80 -6.36 18.88
C LEU A 54 -2.66 -6.35 20.15
N ASP A 55 -3.95 -6.66 20.05
CA ASP A 55 -4.82 -6.85 21.21
C ASP A 55 -4.41 -8.11 22.00
N ALA A 56 -4.14 -9.23 21.32
CA ALA A 56 -3.62 -10.43 21.96
C ALA A 56 -2.22 -10.20 22.55
N PHE A 57 -1.36 -9.50 21.81
CA PHE A 57 -0.01 -9.13 22.25
C PHE A 57 -0.06 -8.31 23.55
N GLN A 58 -0.96 -7.32 23.62
CA GLN A 58 -1.09 -6.49 24.81
C GLN A 58 -1.52 -7.31 26.03
N LYS A 59 -2.41 -8.30 25.89
CA LYS A 59 -2.78 -9.19 26.99
C LYS A 59 -1.57 -9.94 27.57
N VAL A 60 -0.65 -10.37 26.72
CA VAL A 60 0.62 -10.99 27.17
C VAL A 60 1.49 -9.97 27.91
N ALA A 61 1.60 -8.75 27.40
CA ALA A 61 2.34 -7.68 28.06
C ALA A 61 1.75 -7.32 29.44
N ASP A 62 0.42 -7.27 29.54
CA ASP A 62 -0.30 -6.96 30.78
C ASP A 62 -0.11 -8.08 31.81
N MET A 63 -0.23 -9.35 31.38
CA MET A 63 0.05 -10.52 32.22
C MET A 63 1.48 -10.44 32.81
N ALA A 64 2.47 -10.15 31.97
CA ALA A 64 3.86 -10.00 32.42
C ALA A 64 4.04 -8.79 33.36
N THR A 65 3.36 -7.67 33.08
CA THR A 65 3.43 -6.46 33.92
C THR A 65 2.81 -6.67 35.31
N ASN A 66 1.81 -7.54 35.43
CA ASN A 66 1.19 -7.91 36.71
C ASN A 66 2.00 -8.94 37.52
N SER A 67 3.12 -9.43 36.98
CA SER A 67 4.03 -10.33 37.70
C SER A 67 5.00 -9.58 38.62
N ARG A 68 5.94 -10.30 39.26
CA ARG A 68 6.92 -9.75 40.21
C ARG A 68 8.34 -9.79 39.63
N GLY A 69 9.20 -8.90 40.15
CA GLY A 69 10.61 -8.85 39.77
C GLY A 69 10.83 -8.49 38.30
N ALA A 70 11.89 -9.02 37.70
CA ALA A 70 12.32 -8.67 36.34
C ALA A 70 11.25 -8.93 35.25
N THR A 71 10.33 -9.87 35.47
CA THR A 71 9.24 -10.16 34.53
C THR A 71 8.29 -8.97 34.37
N ARG A 72 8.13 -8.12 35.39
CA ARG A 72 7.38 -6.86 35.28
C ARG A 72 8.03 -5.89 34.30
N ASP A 73 9.36 -5.80 34.32
CA ASP A 73 10.12 -4.91 33.44
C ASP A 73 10.05 -5.40 31.98
N VAL A 74 10.03 -6.72 31.79
CA VAL A 74 9.74 -7.34 30.48
C VAL A 74 8.34 -6.94 30.00
N GLY A 75 7.31 -7.08 30.84
CA GLY A 75 5.94 -6.65 30.51
C GLY A 75 5.88 -5.18 30.07
N SER A 76 6.54 -4.31 30.81
CA SER A 76 6.63 -2.87 30.49
C SER A 76 7.32 -2.62 29.14
N ALA A 77 8.36 -3.39 28.80
CA ALA A 77 9.01 -3.32 27.49
C ALA A 77 8.11 -3.81 26.36
N LEU A 78 7.37 -4.90 26.59
CA LEU A 78 6.39 -5.43 25.64
C LEU A 78 5.26 -4.42 25.37
N THR A 79 4.75 -3.73 26.40
CA THR A 79 3.76 -2.67 26.22
C THR A 79 4.29 -1.53 25.34
N ARG A 80 5.53 -1.09 25.54
CA ARG A 80 6.15 -0.07 24.66
C ARG A 80 6.23 -0.53 23.21
N MET A 81 6.59 -1.79 22.99
CA MET A 81 6.62 -2.35 21.64
C MET A 81 5.23 -2.41 21.01
N CYS A 82 4.21 -2.86 21.75
CA CYS A 82 2.82 -2.88 21.30
C CYS A 82 2.35 -1.47 20.88
N MET A 83 2.60 -0.46 21.70
CA MET A 83 2.23 0.93 21.39
C MET A 83 2.97 1.47 20.15
N ARG A 84 4.25 1.11 19.96
CA ARG A 84 4.99 1.47 18.75
C ARG A 84 4.38 0.82 17.51
N HIS A 85 3.96 -0.44 17.60
CA HIS A 85 3.30 -1.13 16.49
C HIS A 85 1.90 -0.56 16.20
N ARG A 86 1.13 -0.15 17.22
CA ARG A 86 -0.14 0.58 17.02
C ARG A 86 0.06 1.89 16.27
N SER A 87 1.15 2.62 16.51
CA SER A 87 1.49 3.81 15.73
C SER A 87 1.77 3.49 14.25
N ILE A 88 2.40 2.35 13.96
CA ILE A 88 2.63 1.89 12.58
C ILE A 88 1.30 1.49 11.92
N GLU A 89 0.43 0.76 12.63
CA GLU A 89 -0.91 0.41 12.15
C GLU A 89 -1.73 1.66 11.79
N ALA A 90 -1.71 2.69 12.63
CA ALA A 90 -2.41 3.94 12.34
C ALA A 90 -1.92 4.62 11.05
N LYS A 91 -0.61 4.58 10.77
CA LYS A 91 -0.04 5.09 9.51
C LYS A 91 -0.46 4.24 8.31
N LEU A 92 -0.47 2.92 8.43
CA LEU A 92 -0.96 2.02 7.39
C LEU A 92 -2.44 2.26 7.11
N ARG A 93 -3.24 2.45 8.17
CA ARG A 93 -4.66 2.79 8.05
C ARG A 93 -4.87 4.11 7.33
N HIS A 94 -4.05 5.12 7.59
CA HIS A 94 -4.09 6.39 6.84
C HIS A 94 -3.73 6.20 5.36
N PHE A 95 -2.73 5.37 5.05
CA PHE A 95 -2.36 5.05 3.67
C PHE A 95 -3.47 4.33 2.89
N THR A 96 -4.31 3.55 3.58
CA THR A 96 -5.46 2.82 3.00
C THR A 96 -6.81 3.51 3.17
N LYS A 97 -6.84 4.76 3.66
CA LYS A 97 -8.07 5.56 3.73
C LYS A 97 -8.46 6.08 2.36
#